data_AF-A0A0F9E1T3-F1
#
_entry.id   AF-A0A0F9E1T3-F1
#
_cell.length_a   1.000
_cell.length_b   1.000
_cell.length_c   1.000
_cell.angle_alpha   90.00
_cell.angle_beta   90.00
_cell.angle_gamma   90.00
#
_symmetry.space_group_name_H-M   'P 1'
#
loop_
_entity.id
_entity.type
_entity.pdbx_description
1 polymer ?
#
loop_
_entity_poly.entity_id
_entity_poly.type
_entity_poly.pdbx_seq_one_letter_code
_entity_poly.pdbx_strand_id
1 'polypeptide(L)'
;MATAKWRGHAPAVAQVKRGVLGGTWANNDIATFTMNGKDVLSTLTNEGNTFSSILNTFATDLNASTISEFAEVTWANFSDTHIQGTADTAGKPFTITVTDDGSGTIGGIDATTENAGPYSANPAAN
;
A
#
# COMPACT_ATOMS: atom_id res chain seq x y z
N MET A 1 -37.07 -12.87 13.17
CA MET A 1 -35.91 -12.55 12.31
C MET A 1 -36.01 -11.10 11.89
N ALA A 2 -35.09 -10.24 12.32
CA ALA A 2 -35.05 -8.86 11.85
C ALA A 2 -34.40 -8.82 10.47
N THR A 3 -35.16 -8.40 9.45
CA THR A 3 -34.60 -8.16 8.11
C THR A 3 -33.80 -6.87 8.17
N ALA A 4 -32.47 -6.97 8.18
CA ALA A 4 -31.60 -5.81 8.00
C ALA A 4 -31.87 -5.22 6.61
N LYS A 5 -32.46 -4.02 6.56
CA LYS A 5 -32.69 -3.27 5.32
C LYS A 5 -31.55 -2.28 5.15
N TRP A 6 -30.75 -2.49 4.10
CA TRP A 6 -29.62 -1.64 3.75
C TRP A 6 -30.14 -0.26 3.27
N ARG A 7 -29.69 0.83 3.90
CA ARG A 7 -30.28 2.18 3.79
C ARG A 7 -29.69 3.07 2.69
N GLY A 8 -28.81 2.59 1.81
CA GLY A 8 -28.28 3.44 0.73
C GLY A 8 -27.07 4.30 1.08
N HIS A 9 -26.71 4.42 2.36
CA HIS A 9 -25.83 5.49 2.85
C HIS A 9 -24.60 4.99 3.62
N ALA A 10 -24.02 3.86 3.22
CA ALA A 10 -22.72 3.48 3.77
C ALA A 10 -21.67 4.53 3.32
N PRO A 11 -20.99 5.23 4.24
CA PRO A 11 -19.96 6.20 3.88
C PRO A 11 -18.84 5.49 3.13
N ALA A 12 -18.34 6.13 2.08
CA ALA A 12 -17.17 5.61 1.38
C ALA A 12 -15.96 5.71 2.33
N VAL A 13 -15.21 4.62 2.48
CA VAL A 13 -13.99 4.54 3.29
C VAL A 13 -12.82 4.27 2.35
N ALA A 14 -11.76 5.07 2.46
CA ALA A 14 -10.52 4.86 1.74
C ALA A 14 -9.83 3.58 2.23
N GLN A 15 -9.41 2.74 1.27
CA GLN A 15 -8.62 1.56 1.60
C GLN A 15 -7.24 2.00 2.10
N VAL A 16 -6.79 1.40 3.20
CA VAL A 16 -5.43 1.57 3.71
C VAL A 16 -4.78 0.21 3.72
N LYS A 17 -3.61 0.10 3.08
CA LYS A 17 -2.79 -1.11 3.13
C LYS A 17 -1.43 -0.83 3.74
N ARG A 18 -0.90 -1.81 4.47
CA ARG A 18 0.44 -1.73 5.05
C ARG A 18 1.28 -2.94 4.66
N GLY A 19 2.53 -2.69 4.28
CA GLY A 19 3.55 -3.71 4.07
C GLY A 19 4.61 -3.63 5.15
N VAL A 20 5.11 -4.78 5.62
CA VAL A 20 6.18 -4.84 6.62
C VAL A 20 7.50 -5.06 5.91
N LEU A 21 8.44 -4.14 6.08
CA LEU A 21 9.81 -4.32 5.61
C LEU A 21 10.55 -5.31 6.50
N GLY A 22 11.22 -6.26 5.87
CA GLY A 22 12.09 -7.24 6.51
C GLY A 22 13.29 -7.58 5.63
N GLY A 23 14.05 -8.58 6.05
CA GLY A 23 15.25 -9.02 5.34
C GLY A 23 16.41 -8.05 5.49
N THR A 24 17.39 -8.17 4.61
CA THR A 24 18.55 -7.27 4.54
C THR A 24 18.54 -6.60 3.18
N TRP A 25 18.56 -5.27 3.18
CA TRP A 25 18.59 -4.47 1.97
C TRP A 25 19.99 -3.93 1.76
N ALA A 26 20.56 -4.21 0.60
CA ALA A 26 21.86 -3.77 0.17
C ALA A 26 21.73 -2.63 -0.86
N ASN A 27 22.88 -2.03 -1.17
CA ASN A 27 22.96 -1.04 -2.22
C ASN A 27 22.72 -1.69 -3.59
N ASN A 28 21.98 -1.01 -4.46
CA ASN A 28 21.49 -1.48 -5.76
C ASN A 28 20.38 -2.54 -5.72
N ASP A 29 19.85 -2.89 -4.54
CA ASP A 29 18.63 -3.69 -4.48
C ASP A 29 17.47 -2.92 -5.14
N ILE A 30 16.62 -3.65 -5.87
CA ILE A 30 15.51 -3.13 -6.65
C ILE A 30 14.20 -3.73 -6.12
N ALA A 31 13.41 -2.86 -5.50
CA ALA A 31 12.02 -3.17 -5.20
C ALA A 31 11.14 -2.88 -6.42
N THR A 32 10.46 -3.90 -6.93
CA THR A 32 9.46 -3.79 -8.00
C THR A 32 8.07 -3.82 -7.38
N PHE A 33 7.38 -2.70 -7.47
CA PHE A 33 6.00 -2.54 -7.03
C PHE A 33 5.08 -2.71 -8.24
N THR A 34 4.21 -3.72 -8.20
CA THR A 34 3.26 -4.02 -9.28
C THR A 34 1.85 -3.70 -8.84
N MET A 35 1.14 -2.86 -9.60
CA MET A 35 -0.29 -2.60 -9.46
C MET A 35 -0.98 -2.77 -10.81
N ASN A 36 -2.00 -3.64 -10.88
CA ASN A 36 -2.78 -3.89 -12.10
C ASN A 36 -1.91 -4.23 -13.35
N GLY A 37 -0.77 -4.91 -13.15
CA GLY A 37 0.18 -5.24 -14.23
C GLY A 37 1.07 -4.08 -14.69
N LYS A 38 1.11 -2.97 -13.93
CA LYS A 38 2.04 -1.86 -14.10
C LYS A 38 3.08 -1.87 -13.00
N ASP A 39 4.34 -1.67 -13.38
CA ASP A 39 5.46 -1.77 -12.47
C ASP A 39 6.10 -0.40 -12.24
N VAL A 40 6.41 -0.11 -10.97
CA VAL A 40 7.30 0.96 -10.55
C VAL A 40 8.50 0.31 -9.89
N LEU A 41 9.69 0.61 -10.39
CA LEU A 41 10.95 0.13 -9.84
C LEU A 41 11.53 1.23 -8.94
N SER A 42 11.93 0.85 -7.73
CA SER A 42 12.68 1.71 -6.82
C SER A 42 14.01 1.05 -6.51
N THR A 43 15.11 1.74 -6.83
CA THR A 43 16.47 1.24 -6.65
C THR A 43 17.12 1.95 -5.47
N LEU A 44 17.67 1.18 -4.54
CA LEU A 44 18.43 1.72 -3.42
C LEU A 44 19.83 2.15 -3.88
N THR A 45 20.25 3.36 -3.53
CA THR A 45 21.49 3.97 -4.06
C THR A 45 22.54 4.28 -3.01
N ASN A 46 22.29 3.98 -1.72
CA ASN A 46 23.23 4.22 -0.63
C ASN A 46 23.46 2.98 0.25
N GLU A 47 24.68 2.81 0.74
CA GLU A 47 25.01 1.83 1.78
C GLU A 47 24.59 2.33 3.17
N GLY A 48 24.14 1.43 4.04
CA GLY A 48 23.78 1.74 5.42
C GLY A 48 22.36 2.28 5.63
N ASN A 49 21.44 2.06 4.68
CA ASN A 49 20.07 2.52 4.83
C ASN A 49 19.40 1.82 6.03
N THR A 50 18.88 2.61 6.96
CA THR A 50 17.89 2.14 7.93
C THR A 50 16.61 1.72 7.19
N PHE A 51 15.82 0.81 7.76
CA PHE A 51 14.51 0.49 7.18
C PHE A 51 13.64 1.75 6.97
N SER A 52 13.70 2.70 7.89
CA SER A 52 12.98 3.98 7.78
C SER A 52 13.42 4.82 6.56
N SER A 53 14.72 4.87 6.27
CA SER A 53 15.22 5.59 5.07
C SER A 53 14.87 4.87 3.78
N ILE A 54 14.87 3.52 3.77
CA ILE A 54 14.43 2.71 2.62
C ILE A 54 12.96 2.99 2.31
N LEU A 55 12.10 2.98 3.33
CA LEU A 55 10.67 3.25 3.20
C LEU A 55 10.39 4.65 2.67
N ASN A 56 11.19 5.65 3.05
CA ASN A 56 11.07 7.01 2.53
C ASN A 56 11.45 7.10 1.05
N THR A 57 12.48 6.36 0.61
CA THR A 57 12.84 6.25 -0.80
C THR A 57 11.70 5.62 -1.59
N PHE A 58 11.16 4.48 -1.13
CA PHE A 58 10.04 3.81 -1.78
C PHE A 58 8.80 4.71 -1.87
N ALA A 59 8.42 5.35 -0.77
CA ALA A 59 7.28 6.27 -0.78
C ALA A 59 7.50 7.44 -1.74
N THR A 60 8.72 7.97 -1.83
CA THR A 60 9.04 9.08 -2.75
C THR A 60 8.92 8.64 -4.21
N ASP A 61 9.50 7.49 -4.57
CA ASP A 61 9.47 6.96 -5.94
C ASP A 61 8.05 6.60 -6.38
N LEU A 62 7.26 6.00 -5.47
CA LEU A 62 5.86 5.64 -5.74
C LEU A 62 4.98 6.88 -5.93
N ASN A 63 5.13 7.91 -5.10
CA ASN A 63 4.38 9.16 -5.24
C ASN A 63 4.85 10.00 -6.44
N ALA A 64 6.11 9.84 -6.89
CA ALA A 64 6.63 10.49 -8.08
C ALA A 64 6.20 9.78 -9.38
N SER A 65 5.65 8.57 -9.29
CA SER A 65 5.19 7.81 -10.45
C SER A 65 4.07 8.54 -11.18
N THR A 66 4.21 8.64 -12.51
CA THR A 66 3.18 9.22 -13.38
C THR A 66 2.15 8.18 -13.85
N ILE A 67 2.29 6.92 -13.42
CA ILE A 67 1.34 5.85 -13.70
C ILE A 67 0.07 6.12 -12.89
N SER A 68 -1.08 6.19 -13.58
CA SER A 68 -2.34 6.60 -12.97
C SER A 68 -2.74 5.77 -11.76
N GLU A 69 -2.48 4.45 -11.78
CA GLU A 69 -2.76 3.56 -10.67
C GLU A 69 -1.96 3.88 -9.40
N PHE A 70 -0.74 4.38 -9.55
CA PHE A 70 0.12 4.80 -8.43
C PHE A 70 -0.25 6.20 -7.96
N ALA A 71 -0.64 7.08 -8.88
CA ALA A 71 -1.07 8.45 -8.58
C ALA A 71 -2.43 8.52 -7.85
N GLU A 72 -3.17 7.41 -7.77
CA GLU A 72 -4.41 7.28 -6.99
C GLU A 72 -4.18 6.80 -5.55
N VAL A 73 -2.93 6.57 -5.16
CA VAL A 73 -2.55 6.06 -3.84
C VAL A 73 -1.46 6.96 -3.27
N THR A 74 -1.75 7.59 -2.13
CA THR A 74 -0.73 8.29 -1.35
C THR A 74 0.10 7.28 -0.56
N TRP A 75 1.41 7.26 -0.81
CA TRP A 75 2.38 6.41 -0.11
C TRP A 75 3.11 7.17 0.98
N ALA A 76 3.28 6.55 2.14
CA ALA A 76 4.03 7.13 3.24
C ALA A 76 4.79 6.06 4.02
N ASN A 77 5.93 6.45 4.60
CA ASN A 77 6.51 5.73 5.71
C ASN A 77 5.61 5.92 6.93
N PHE A 78 5.00 4.82 7.41
CA PHE A 78 4.12 4.83 8.57
C PHE A 78 4.87 4.59 9.88
N SER A 79 5.91 3.75 9.84
CA SER A 79 6.81 3.47 10.96
C SER A 79 8.13 2.92 10.44
N ASP A 80 9.14 2.79 11.30
CA ASP A 80 10.48 2.35 10.91
C ASP A 80 10.54 1.06 10.09
N THR A 81 9.52 0.21 10.15
CA THR A 81 9.41 -1.03 9.36
C THR A 81 8.14 -1.14 8.52
N HIS A 82 7.28 -0.11 8.43
CA HIS A 82 6.02 -0.22 7.70
C HIS A 82 5.85 0.87 6.64
N ILE A 83 5.61 0.45 5.40
CA ILE A 83 5.09 1.32 4.35
C ILE A 83 3.56 1.31 4.41
N GLN A 84 2.93 2.45 4.17
CA GLN A 84 1.47 2.57 4.05
C GLN A 84 1.10 3.18 2.71
N GLY A 85 0.17 2.52 2.00
CA GLY A 85 -0.54 3.08 0.86
C GLY A 85 -1.97 3.41 1.27
N THR A 86 -2.42 4.62 0.95
CA THR A 86 -3.78 5.09 1.22
C THR A 86 -4.45 5.46 -0.10
N ALA A 87 -5.59 4.84 -0.42
CA ALA A 87 -6.35 5.22 -1.61
C ALA A 87 -6.86 6.66 -1.49
N ASP A 88 -6.59 7.49 -2.50
CA ASP A 88 -7.03 8.90 -2.48
C ASP A 88 -8.54 9.02 -2.69
N THR A 89 -9.14 8.05 -3.40
CA THR A 89 -10.59 7.97 -3.60
C THR A 89 -11.20 6.90 -2.71
N ALA A 90 -11.98 7.34 -1.72
CA ALA A 90 -12.76 6.45 -0.88
C ALA A 90 -13.73 5.59 -1.70
N GLY A 91 -13.83 4.30 -1.42
CA GLY A 91 -14.64 3.39 -2.23
C GLY A 91 -13.90 2.74 -3.41
N LYS A 92 -12.67 3.18 -3.76
CA LYS A 92 -11.86 2.58 -4.83
C LYS A 92 -10.79 1.65 -4.25
N PRO A 93 -10.90 0.32 -4.45
CA PRO A 93 -9.91 -0.62 -3.93
C PRO A 93 -8.67 -0.64 -4.83
N PHE A 94 -7.51 -0.92 -4.24
CA PHE A 94 -6.26 -1.15 -4.96
C PHE A 94 -5.60 -2.46 -4.50
N THR A 95 -4.86 -3.09 -5.42
CA THR A 95 -4.05 -4.28 -5.13
C THR A 95 -2.65 -4.01 -5.58
N ILE A 96 -1.71 -4.30 -4.69
CA ILE A 96 -0.28 -4.14 -4.94
C ILE A 96 0.43 -5.42 -4.52
N THR A 97 1.41 -5.81 -5.31
CA THR A 97 2.38 -6.83 -4.99
C THR A 97 3.76 -6.23 -5.07
N VAL A 98 4.65 -6.64 -4.18
CA VAL A 98 6.04 -6.19 -4.21
C VAL A 98 6.95 -7.39 -4.30
N THR A 99 7.93 -7.29 -5.18
CA THR A 99 9.04 -8.22 -5.27
C THR A 99 10.34 -7.45 -5.11
N ASP A 100 11.31 -8.07 -4.46
CA ASP A 100 12.68 -7.58 -4.38
C ASP A 100 13.58 -8.51 -5.20
N ASP A 101 14.63 -7.97 -5.81
CA ASP A 101 15.62 -8.75 -6.56
C ASP A 101 16.85 -9.15 -5.71
N GLY A 102 16.94 -8.63 -4.47
CA GLY A 102 17.98 -8.93 -3.49
C GLY A 102 17.50 -9.87 -2.37
N SER A 103 17.87 -9.52 -1.14
CA SER A 103 17.47 -10.23 0.09
C SER A 103 16.49 -9.44 0.98
N GLY A 104 16.00 -8.32 0.45
CA GLY A 104 14.94 -7.54 1.03
C GLY A 104 13.62 -8.29 0.95
N THR A 105 12.74 -8.03 1.91
CA THR A 105 11.36 -8.52 1.84
C THR A 105 10.40 -7.40 2.20
N ILE A 106 9.27 -7.37 1.49
CA ILE A 106 8.09 -6.62 1.93
C ILE A 106 7.01 -7.66 2.16
N GLY A 107 6.75 -7.94 3.44
CA GLY A 107 5.66 -8.79 3.88
C GLY A 107 4.32 -8.28 3.36
N GLY A 108 3.38 -9.22 3.18
CA GLY A 108 2.09 -9.01 2.52
C GLY A 108 1.50 -7.62 2.75
N ILE A 109 1.23 -6.90 1.67
CA ILE A 109 0.58 -5.60 1.73
C ILE A 109 -0.91 -5.83 1.99
N ASP A 110 -1.23 -6.01 3.26
CA ASP A 110 -2.56 -6.36 3.74
C ASP A 110 -3.39 -5.11 4.04
N ALA A 111 -4.70 -5.22 3.86
CA ALA A 111 -5.63 -4.15 4.20
C ALA A 111 -5.73 -4.00 5.71
N THR A 112 -5.28 -2.87 6.25
CA THR A 112 -5.54 -2.50 7.65
C THR A 112 -6.87 -1.76 7.80
N THR A 113 -7.32 -1.11 6.75
CA THR A 113 -8.67 -0.56 6.63
C THR A 113 -9.25 -1.04 5.31
N GLU A 114 -10.31 -1.85 5.39
CA GLU A 114 -11.00 -2.34 4.20
C GLU A 114 -11.69 -1.21 3.43
N ASN A 115 -11.74 -1.37 2.12
CA ASN A 115 -12.49 -0.45 1.28
C ASN A 115 -13.99 -0.61 1.57
N ALA A 116 -14.66 0.49 1.92
CA ALA A 116 -16.11 0.51 2.01
C ALA A 116 -16.67 1.46 0.96
N GLY A 117 -17.68 1.00 0.22
CA GLY A 117 -18.46 1.83 -0.69
C GLY A 117 -19.93 1.83 -0.29
N PRO A 118 -20.77 2.63 -0.98
CA PRO A 118 -22.22 2.63 -0.83
C PRO A 118 -22.85 1.32 -1.35
N TYR A 119 -22.13 0.20 -1.44
CA TYR A 119 -22.69 -1.13 -1.64
C TYR A 119 -21.98 -2.19 -0.78
N SER A 120 -21.06 -1.76 0.08
CA SER A 120 -20.37 -2.66 1.01
C SER A 120 -21.23 -2.86 2.26
N ALA A 121 -21.54 -4.11 2.58
CA ALA A 121 -22.00 -4.45 3.91
C ALA A 121 -20.78 -4.31 4.83
N ASN A 122 -20.68 -3.19 5.54
CA ASN A 122 -19.72 -3.09 6.65
C ASN A 122 -19.96 -4.31 7.56
N PRO A 123 -18.96 -5.15 7.85
CA PRO A 123 -19.05 -6.04 9.00
C PRO A 123 -18.90 -5.14 10.22
N ALA A 124 -19.98 -4.44 10.58
CA ALA A 124 -20.05 -3.75 11.86
C ALA A 124 -19.82 -4.82 12.94
N ALA A 125 -18.80 -4.55 13.75
CA ALA A 125 -18.34 -5.35 14.87
C ALA A 125 -19.49 -6.02 15.63
N ASN A 126 -19.35 -7.33 15.82
CA ASN A 126 -20.13 -8.09 16.80
C ASN A 126 -19.68 -7.72 18.21
#